data_AF-B7VDZ9-F1
#
_entry.id   AF-B7VDZ9-F1
#
_cell.length_a   1.000
_cell.length_b   1.000
_cell.length_c   1.000
_cell.angle_alpha   90.00
_cell.angle_beta   90.00
_cell.angle_gamma   90.00
#
_symmetry.space_group_name_H-M   'P 1'
#
loop_
_entity.id
_entity.type
_entity.pdbx_description
1 polymer ?
#
loop_
_entity_poly.entity_id
_entity_poly.type
_entity_poly.pdbx_seq_one_letter_code
_entity_poly.pdbx_strand_id
1 'polypeptide(L)'
;MAEMKTHDLSEQDLAFRAAFETFLIDPAGFDHRAHVRLAYAYLAGSKVELACLEMRGSLLAFLNHNNVPASKFHETLTRAWIFAVHHFMG
;
A
#
# COMPACT_ATOMS: atom_id res chain seq x y z
N MET A 1 17.95 -19.02 7.80
CA MET A 1 18.39 -18.40 6.53
C MET A 1 17.61 -17.11 6.40
N ALA A 2 18.28 -15.95 6.33
CA ALA A 2 17.60 -14.69 6.10
C ALA A 2 17.11 -14.69 4.65
N GLU A 3 15.82 -14.46 4.45
CA GLU A 3 15.22 -14.27 3.14
C GLU A 3 15.91 -13.07 2.46
N MET A 4 16.53 -13.31 1.30
CA MET A 4 17.22 -12.27 0.55
C MET A 4 16.16 -11.33 -0.01
N LYS A 5 16.08 -10.10 0.51
CA LYS A 5 15.21 -9.06 -0.05
C LYS A 5 15.68 -8.75 -1.47
N THR A 6 14.94 -9.22 -2.47
CA THR A 6 15.22 -8.96 -3.89
C THR A 6 14.71 -7.61 -4.37
N HIS A 7 13.90 -6.92 -3.56
CA HIS A 7 13.26 -5.66 -3.91
C HIS A 7 13.54 -4.60 -2.85
N ASP A 8 14.09 -3.48 -3.30
CA ASP A 8 14.44 -2.33 -2.47
C ASP A 8 13.51 -1.15 -2.76
N LEU A 9 13.26 -0.34 -1.73
CA LEU A 9 12.52 0.90 -1.87
C LEU A 9 13.49 2.06 -2.10
N SER A 10 13.18 2.88 -3.11
CA SER A 10 13.87 4.16 -3.26
C SER A 10 13.50 5.11 -2.11
N GLU A 11 14.30 6.16 -1.91
CA GLU A 11 13.95 7.25 -1.00
C GLU A 11 12.58 7.87 -1.34
N GLN A 12 12.23 7.91 -2.63
CA GLN A 12 10.94 8.43 -3.09
C GLN A 12 9.78 7.50 -2.68
N ASP A 13 10.00 6.19 -2.64
CA ASP A 13 8.97 5.22 -2.24
C ASP A 13 8.75 5.25 -0.73
N LEU A 14 9.84 5.37 0.03
CA LEU A 14 9.79 5.59 1.47
C LEU A 14 9.06 6.89 1.81
N ALA A 15 9.41 7.98 1.14
CA ALA A 15 8.75 9.28 1.33
C ALA A 15 7.27 9.23 0.94
N PHE A 16 6.93 8.55 -0.16
CA PHE A 16 5.55 8.38 -0.59
C PHE A 16 4.72 7.57 0.43
N ARG A 17 5.25 6.44 0.92
CA ARG A 17 4.59 5.64 1.96
C ARG A 17 4.36 6.48 3.21
N ALA A 18 5.39 7.18 3.69
CA ALA A 18 5.29 8.05 4.85
C ALA A 18 4.26 9.18 4.66
N ALA A 19 4.24 9.82 3.50
CA ALA A 19 3.25 10.86 3.17
C ALA A 19 1.82 10.31 3.16
N PHE A 20 1.61 9.09 2.66
CA PHE A 20 0.31 8.43 2.69
C PHE A 20 -0.13 8.12 4.12
N GLU A 21 0.74 7.50 4.92
CA GLU A 21 0.48 7.11 6.31
C GLU A 21 0.28 8.32 7.25
N THR A 22 0.82 9.48 6.88
CA THR A 22 0.62 10.76 7.60
C THR A 22 -0.46 11.64 6.97
N PHE A 23 -1.22 11.10 6.01
CA PHE A 23 -2.36 11.75 5.36
C PHE A 23 -2.02 13.05 4.59
N LEU A 24 -0.79 13.18 4.10
CA LEU A 24 -0.33 14.32 3.29
C LEU A 24 -0.64 14.17 1.79
N ILE A 25 -1.14 13.00 1.37
CA ILE A 25 -1.57 12.75 -0.01
C ILE A 25 -3.00 13.27 -0.20
N ASP A 26 -3.23 14.08 -1.23
CA ASP A 26 -4.58 14.45 -1.65
C ASP A 26 -5.35 13.20 -2.12
N PRO A 27 -6.56 12.92 -1.58
CA PRO A 27 -7.42 11.83 -2.05
C PRO A 27 -7.66 11.83 -3.56
N ALA A 28 -7.75 13.01 -4.19
CA ALA A 28 -7.91 13.12 -5.64
C ALA A 28 -6.66 12.68 -6.43
N GLY A 29 -5.49 12.74 -5.79
CA GLY A 29 -4.22 12.26 -6.33
C GLY A 29 -3.91 10.79 -6.04
N PHE A 30 -4.73 10.11 -5.23
CA PHE A 30 -4.56 8.68 -4.93
C PHE A 30 -5.27 7.79 -5.95
N ASP A 31 -4.67 7.69 -7.13
CA ASP A 31 -5.15 6.89 -8.26
C ASP A 31 -4.70 5.41 -8.19
N HIS A 32 -5.02 4.64 -9.24
CA HIS A 32 -4.61 3.23 -9.33
C HIS A 32 -3.09 3.02 -9.31
N ARG A 33 -2.32 3.95 -9.88
CA ARG A 33 -0.86 3.88 -9.87
C ARG A 33 -0.33 4.09 -8.45
N ALA A 34 -0.88 5.05 -7.72
CA ALA A 34 -0.55 5.29 -6.32
C ALA A 34 -0.88 4.07 -5.43
N HIS A 35 -2.02 3.40 -5.69
CA HIS A 35 -2.40 2.18 -4.99
C HIS A 35 -1.40 1.03 -5.22
N VAL A 36 -1.01 0.78 -6.47
CA VAL A 36 -0.01 -0.25 -6.82
C VAL A 36 1.35 0.07 -6.21
N ARG A 37 1.78 1.33 -6.27
CA ARG A 37 3.02 1.79 -5.64
C ARG A 37 3.03 1.55 -4.13
N LEU A 38 1.93 1.86 -3.46
CA LEU A 38 1.80 1.63 -2.01
C LEU A 38 1.82 0.13 -1.68
N ALA A 39 1.18 -0.71 -2.50
CA ALA A 39 1.24 -2.16 -2.35
C ALA A 39 2.67 -2.70 -2.46
N TYR A 40 3.45 -2.23 -3.45
CA TYR A 40 4.88 -2.54 -3.56
C TYR A 40 5.67 -2.09 -2.32
N ALA A 41 5.39 -0.88 -1.81
CA ALA A 41 6.04 -0.33 -0.63
C ALA A 41 5.79 -1.15 0.65
N TYR A 42 4.62 -1.76 0.79
CA TYR A 42 4.35 -2.69 1.88
C TYR A 42 5.05 -4.05 1.64
N LEU A 43 5.02 -4.57 0.41
CA LEU A 43 5.60 -5.88 0.09
C LEU A 43 7.14 -5.94 0.17
N ALA A 44 7.85 -4.87 -0.18
CA ALA A 44 9.32 -4.84 -0.15
C ALA A 44 9.91 -5.06 1.26
N GLY A 45 9.12 -4.85 2.32
CA GLY A 45 9.54 -5.02 3.71
C GLY A 45 8.86 -6.15 4.48
N SER A 46 7.78 -6.72 3.94
CA SER A 46 6.81 -7.53 4.70
C SER A 46 6.39 -8.79 3.95
N LYS A 47 5.97 -9.82 4.70
CA LYS A 47 5.26 -10.97 4.11
C LYS A 47 3.93 -10.53 3.51
N VAL A 48 3.44 -11.25 2.50
CA VAL A 48 2.23 -10.89 1.75
C VAL A 48 1.00 -10.70 2.64
N GLU A 49 0.82 -11.52 3.69
CA GLU A 49 -0.29 -11.38 4.62
C GLU A 49 -0.17 -10.11 5.47
N LEU A 50 1.04 -9.77 5.90
CA LEU A 50 1.29 -8.56 6.66
C LEU A 50 1.07 -7.31 5.79
N ALA A 51 1.53 -7.34 4.54
CA ALA A 51 1.28 -6.26 3.58
C ALA A 51 -0.24 -6.05 3.34
N CYS A 52 -1.04 -7.12 3.31
CA CYS A 52 -2.50 -7.01 3.25
C CYS A 52 -3.10 -6.28 4.46
N LEU A 53 -2.63 -6.61 5.67
CA LEU A 53 -3.10 -5.99 6.90
C LEU A 53 -2.68 -4.52 6.98
N GLU A 54 -1.43 -4.20 6.66
CA GLU A 54 -0.89 -2.84 6.65
C GLU A 54 -1.66 -1.97 5.63
N MET A 55 -1.82 -2.45 4.39
CA MET A 55 -2.54 -1.73 3.35
C MET A 55 -4.00 -1.46 3.73
N ARG A 56 -4.71 -2.48 4.27
CA ARG A 56 -6.09 -2.32 4.77
C ARG A 56 -6.17 -1.24 5.84
N GLY A 57 -5.29 -1.31 6.84
CA GLY A 57 -5.26 -0.35 7.95
C GLY A 57 -5.03 1.08 7.45
N SER A 58 -4.02 1.27 6.61
CA SER A 58 -3.67 2.57 6.07
C SER A 58 -4.75 3.15 5.16
N LEU A 59 -5.38 2.34 4.30
CA LEU A 59 -6.49 2.80 3.46
C LEU A 59 -7.70 3.25 4.30
N LEU A 60 -8.10 2.46 5.30
CA LEU A 60 -9.22 2.84 6.16
C LEU A 60 -8.93 4.10 6.97
N ALA A 61 -7.70 4.23 7.49
CA ALA A 61 -7.26 5.44 8.19
C ALA A 61 -7.26 6.67 7.26
N PHE A 62 -6.76 6.51 6.03
CA PHE A 62 -6.72 7.56 5.01
C PHE A 62 -8.12 8.03 4.62
N LEU A 63 -9.06 7.11 4.40
CA LEU A 63 -10.45 7.44 4.11
C LEU A 63 -11.09 8.19 5.27
N ASN A 64 -10.90 7.72 6.51
CA ASN A 64 -11.44 8.36 7.70
C ASN A 64 -10.89 9.77 7.91
N HIS A 65 -9.57 9.97 7.78
CA HIS A 65 -8.95 11.28 7.91
C HIS A 65 -9.50 12.29 6.90
N ASN A 66 -9.74 11.84 5.67
CA ASN A 66 -10.21 12.69 4.58
C ASN A 66 -11.74 12.79 4.47
N ASN A 67 -12.48 12.33 5.48
CA ASN A 67 -13.95 12.30 5.50
C ASN A 67 -14.57 11.58 4.28
N VAL A 68 -13.88 10.56 3.75
CA VAL A 68 -14.36 9.73 2.65
C VAL A 68 -15.09 8.51 3.22
N PRO A 69 -16.29 8.15 2.73
CA PRO A 69 -17.01 7.00 3.23
C PRO A 69 -16.19 5.70 3.14
N ALA A 70 -16.16 4.93 4.24
CA ALA A 70 -15.51 3.63 4.29
C ALA A 70 -16.07 2.62 3.28
N SER A 71 -17.29 2.82 2.77
CA SER A 71 -17.90 2.02 1.70
C SER A 71 -17.15 2.10 0.37
N LYS A 72 -16.26 3.08 0.17
CA LYS A 72 -15.35 3.13 -0.99
C LYS A 72 -14.19 2.14 -0.89
N PHE A 73 -13.92 1.58 0.30
CA PHE A 73 -12.91 0.55 0.48
C PHE A 73 -13.45 -0.82 0.05
N HIS A 74 -12.66 -1.54 -0.75
CA HIS A 74 -12.96 -2.90 -1.18
C HIS A 74 -11.83 -3.86 -0.80
N GLU A 75 -12.06 -4.67 0.23
CA GLU A 75 -11.10 -5.65 0.76
C GLU A 75 -10.60 -6.61 -0.34
N THR A 76 -11.52 -7.20 -1.09
CA THR A 76 -11.19 -8.17 -2.16
C THR A 76 -10.30 -7.54 -3.23
N LEU A 77 -10.60 -6.31 -3.65
CA LEU A 77 -9.81 -5.60 -4.67
C LEU A 77 -8.43 -5.24 -4.15
N THR A 78 -8.34 -4.76 -2.90
CA THR A 78 -7.07 -4.43 -2.25
C THR A 78 -6.15 -5.65 -2.18
N ARG A 79 -6.68 -6.79 -1.73
CA ARG A 79 -5.94 -8.05 -1.69
C ARG A 79 -5.54 -8.54 -3.07
N ALA A 80 -6.42 -8.43 -4.07
CA ALA A 80 -6.11 -8.80 -5.44
C ALA A 80 -4.92 -8.00 -6.00
N TRP A 81 -4.85 -6.69 -5.75
CA TRP A 81 -3.70 -5.87 -6.16
C TRP A 81 -2.41 -6.26 -5.45
N ILE A 82 -2.47 -6.52 -4.14
CA ILE A 82 -1.29 -6.97 -3.39
C ILE A 82 -0.78 -8.31 -3.93
N PHE A 83 -1.67 -9.28 -4.17
CA PHE A 83 -1.29 -10.57 -4.74
C PHE A 83 -0.74 -10.44 -6.16
N ALA A 84 -1.30 -9.55 -6.99
CA ALA A 84 -0.78 -9.28 -8.32
C ALA A 84 0.64 -8.70 -8.25
N VAL A 85 0.87 -7.68 -7.42
CA VAL A 85 2.22 -7.09 -7.25
C VAL A 85 3.21 -8.12 -6.73
N HIS A 86 2.83 -8.88 -5.69
CA HIS A 86 3.67 -9.95 -5.15
C HIS A 86 4.04 -11.00 -6.21
N HIS A 87 3.10 -11.38 -7.07
CA HIS A 87 3.36 -12.28 -8.19
C HIS A 87 4.43 -11.73 -9.15
N PHE A 88 4.44 -10.43 -9.42
CA PHE A 88 5.45 -9.80 -10.28
C PHE A 88 6.78 -9.48 -9.57
N MET A 89 6.84 -9.64 -8.25
CA MET A 89 8.08 -9.51 -7.46
C MET A 89 8.87 -10.85 -7.41
N GLY A 90 8.35 -11.96 -7.93
CA GLY A 90 8.99 -13.28 -7.90
C GLY A 90 9.26 -13.83 -9.29
#